data_AF-A0A7S0HD59-F1
#
_entry.id   AF-A0A7S0HD59-F1
#
_cell.length_a   1.000
_cell.length_b   1.000
_cell.length_c   1.000
_cell.angle_alpha   90.00
_cell.angle_beta   90.00
_cell.angle_gamma   90.00
#
_symmetry.space_group_name_H-M   'P 1'
#
loop_
_entity.id
_entity.type
_entity.pdbx_description
1 polymer ?
#
loop_
_entity_poly.entity_id
_entity_poly.type
_entity_poly.pdbx_seq_one_letter_code
_entity_poly.pdbx_strand_id
1 'polypeptide(L)'
;MAGLYFGGTYMPKSYVLYLLIATSCLLACVFIASIASSSGRGKGMQGALYMQVVFTLFVALLPSSFMLQPYMLKAVRSSHRTEALELHRVGLLALYAALSTLIAFFIRLRVSQMWLEQGKGSRHDVALRQRGVQSRVQAMEDNDWLASLGNISALLAFVLCMWLNLGYMNGNPASVFVLAPLLLLLSQDNGLFRSLSDKQRYFPVVAVSLAFLVSSAMFELLLRGFLEKHHLIHRSKSIRMELTSTIAVAKNLAMLALTIPGHVMFAGFLWNFRHSRDFYWVILLPLNALPVILADLQAVRLLGVLGVVAGILQLFLSYRIRKFGLQFV
;
A
#
# COMPACT_ATOMS: atom_id res chain seq x y z
N MET A 1 18.79 4.12 -14.04
CA MET A 1 19.90 3.71 -14.92
C MET A 1 19.63 2.36 -15.61
N ALA A 2 19.24 1.28 -14.92
CA ALA A 2 18.93 -0.01 -15.55
C ALA A 2 17.85 0.08 -16.67
N GLY A 3 16.76 0.83 -16.46
CA GLY A 3 15.72 1.00 -17.50
C GLY A 3 16.18 1.77 -18.75
N LEU A 4 17.17 2.67 -18.61
CA LEU A 4 17.76 3.42 -19.72
C LEU A 4 18.68 2.53 -20.57
N TYR A 5 19.42 1.63 -19.93
CA TYR A 5 20.30 0.66 -20.60
C TYR A 5 19.52 -0.42 -21.35
N PHE A 6 18.44 -0.96 -20.76
CA PHE A 6 17.58 -1.95 -21.43
C PHE A 6 16.70 -1.33 -22.53
N GLY A 7 16.28 -0.08 -22.41
CA GLY A 7 15.63 0.61 -23.52
C GLY A 7 16.57 0.75 -24.72
N GLY A 8 17.84 1.10 -24.46
CA GLY A 8 18.80 1.50 -25.50
C GLY A 8 19.20 0.34 -26.41
N THR A 9 19.14 -0.87 -25.88
CA THR A 9 19.51 -2.11 -26.57
C THR A 9 18.39 -2.66 -27.46
N TYR A 10 17.11 -2.43 -27.12
CA TYR A 10 15.98 -3.01 -27.86
C TYR A 10 15.19 -2.00 -28.71
N MET A 11 15.28 -0.69 -28.45
CA MET A 11 14.62 0.36 -29.25
C MET A 11 15.50 1.62 -29.41
N PRO A 12 16.45 1.63 -30.37
CA PRO A 12 17.36 2.76 -30.57
C PRO A 12 16.70 4.06 -31.08
N LYS A 13 15.37 4.10 -31.28
CA LYS A 13 14.64 5.24 -31.87
C LYS A 13 13.46 5.76 -31.05
N SER A 14 13.30 5.40 -29.78
CA SER A 14 12.23 5.96 -28.93
C SER A 14 12.71 7.16 -28.09
N TYR A 15 13.29 8.19 -28.75
CA TYR A 15 13.76 9.43 -28.09
C TYR A 15 12.69 10.08 -27.21
N VAL A 16 11.42 10.04 -27.64
CA VAL A 16 10.27 10.57 -26.90
C VAL A 16 10.13 9.93 -25.53
N LEU A 17 10.45 8.64 -25.41
CA LEU A 17 10.26 7.87 -24.20
C LEU A 17 11.40 8.07 -23.19
N TYR A 18 12.64 8.15 -23.67
CA TYR A 18 13.76 8.58 -22.80
C TYR A 18 13.55 9.99 -22.29
N LEU A 19 13.04 10.88 -23.15
CA LEU A 19 12.68 12.22 -22.75
C LEU A 19 11.60 12.19 -21.67
N LEU A 20 10.58 11.34 -21.80
CA LEU A 20 9.49 11.23 -20.82
C LEU A 20 9.92 10.62 -19.48
N ILE A 21 10.85 9.66 -19.49
CA ILE A 21 11.48 9.10 -18.30
C ILE A 21 12.43 10.12 -17.64
N ALA A 22 13.20 10.84 -18.45
CA ALA A 22 14.10 11.86 -17.96
C ALA A 22 13.32 13.03 -17.34
N THR A 23 12.22 13.45 -17.97
CA THR A 23 11.34 14.50 -17.43
C THR A 23 10.67 14.05 -16.13
N SER A 24 10.17 12.80 -16.04
CA SER A 24 9.57 12.32 -14.79
C SER A 24 10.58 12.24 -13.64
N CYS A 25 11.80 11.75 -13.90
CA CYS A 25 12.89 11.78 -12.93
C CYS A 25 13.24 13.22 -12.53
N LEU A 26 13.36 14.12 -13.49
CA LEU A 26 13.71 15.53 -13.25
C LEU A 26 12.63 16.21 -12.41
N LEU A 27 11.34 15.99 -12.70
CA LEU A 27 10.23 16.55 -11.94
C LEU A 27 10.21 16.02 -10.51
N ALA A 28 10.45 14.72 -10.30
CA ALA A 28 10.57 14.16 -8.96
C ALA A 28 11.73 14.81 -8.19
N CYS A 29 12.91 14.95 -8.81
CA CYS A 29 14.06 15.63 -8.22
C CYS A 29 13.79 17.10 -7.90
N VAL A 30 13.17 17.85 -8.83
CA VAL A 30 12.79 19.26 -8.64
C VAL A 30 11.79 19.39 -7.50
N PHE A 31 10.80 18.50 -7.42
CA PHE A 31 9.83 18.48 -6.35
C PHE A 31 10.51 18.27 -4.98
N ILE A 32 11.40 17.27 -4.87
CA ILE A 32 12.13 17.00 -3.63
C ILE A 32 13.06 18.16 -3.27
N ALA A 33 13.79 18.72 -4.23
CA ALA A 33 14.67 19.87 -4.02
C ALA A 33 13.90 21.13 -3.61
N SER A 34 12.69 21.33 -4.15
CA SER A 34 11.81 22.43 -3.79
C SER A 34 11.29 22.29 -2.36
N ILE A 35 10.91 21.08 -1.94
CA ILE A 35 10.59 20.79 -0.53
C ILE A 35 11.84 20.93 0.34
N ALA A 36 13.02 20.56 -0.16
CA ALA A 36 14.24 20.65 0.62
C ALA A 36 14.66 22.11 0.90
N SER A 37 14.48 22.98 -0.10
CA SER A 37 14.86 24.39 -0.06
C SER A 37 13.81 25.30 0.60
N SER A 38 12.56 24.86 0.75
CA SER A 38 11.54 25.62 1.48
C SER A 38 11.80 25.75 2.99
N SER A 39 12.88 25.11 3.49
CA SER A 39 13.37 25.07 4.87
C SER A 39 13.69 26.44 5.53
N GLY A 40 13.50 27.58 4.85
CA GLY A 40 14.17 28.82 5.25
C GLY A 40 13.34 30.08 5.52
N ARG A 41 12.12 30.23 5.01
CA ARG A 41 11.34 31.48 5.20
C ARG A 41 9.96 31.33 4.59
N GLY A 42 8.94 31.81 5.30
CA GLY A 42 7.55 31.87 4.84
C GLY A 42 7.40 32.61 3.50
N LYS A 43 7.55 31.87 2.40
CA LYS A 43 7.16 32.31 1.07
C LYS A 43 5.79 31.70 0.81
N GLY A 44 4.82 32.60 0.66
CA GLY A 44 3.39 32.32 0.66
C GLY A 44 2.89 31.43 -0.47
N MET A 45 1.57 31.29 -0.49
CA MET A 45 0.67 30.53 -1.38
C MET A 45 1.19 30.17 -2.79
N GLN A 46 2.01 31.02 -3.43
CA GLN A 46 2.65 30.75 -4.73
C GLN A 46 3.63 29.56 -4.71
N GLY A 47 4.34 29.32 -3.59
CA GLY A 47 5.24 28.16 -3.46
C GLY A 47 4.50 26.83 -3.40
N ALA A 48 3.34 26.80 -2.72
CA ALA A 48 2.49 25.62 -2.61
C ALA A 48 1.84 25.25 -3.95
N LEU A 49 1.30 26.25 -4.67
CA LEU A 49 0.71 26.04 -6.00
C LEU A 49 1.75 25.51 -7.00
N TYR A 50 2.97 26.05 -7.00
CA TYR A 50 4.05 25.55 -7.84
C TYR A 50 4.37 24.07 -7.56
N MET A 51 4.51 23.68 -6.29
CA MET A 51 4.79 22.29 -5.91
C MET A 51 3.64 21.34 -6.29
N GLN A 52 2.38 21.76 -6.10
CA GLN A 52 1.21 20.99 -6.52
C GLN A 52 1.16 20.79 -8.03
N VAL A 53 1.48 21.82 -8.81
CA VAL A 53 1.56 21.73 -10.28
C VAL A 53 2.67 20.77 -10.71
N VAL A 54 3.86 20.88 -10.13
CA VAL A 54 5.00 19.98 -10.44
C VAL A 54 4.64 18.52 -10.14
N PHE A 55 4.01 18.24 -8.99
CA PHE A 55 3.58 16.89 -8.65
C PHE A 55 2.46 16.39 -9.57
N THR A 56 1.47 17.23 -9.87
CA THR A 56 0.37 16.87 -10.77
C THR A 56 0.89 16.54 -12.17
N LEU A 57 1.83 17.33 -12.67
CA LEU A 57 2.50 17.07 -13.94
C LEU A 57 3.26 15.73 -13.90
N PHE A 58 4.01 15.45 -12.82
CA PHE A 58 4.65 14.15 -12.62
C PHE A 58 3.65 12.98 -12.67
N VAL A 59 2.53 13.07 -11.97
CA VAL A 59 1.49 12.02 -11.97
C VAL A 59 0.85 11.87 -13.35
N ALA A 60 0.57 12.97 -14.05
CA ALA A 60 -0.02 12.97 -15.39
C ALA A 60 0.91 12.38 -16.47
N LEU A 61 2.24 12.35 -16.24
CA LEU A 61 3.18 11.72 -17.17
C LEU A 61 3.08 10.20 -17.19
N LEU A 62 2.55 9.55 -16.14
CA LEU A 62 2.36 8.11 -16.13
C LEU A 62 1.33 7.67 -17.19
N PRO A 63 0.05 8.11 -17.19
CA PRO A 63 -0.91 7.70 -18.20
C PRO A 63 -0.53 8.16 -19.61
N SER A 64 0.13 9.31 -19.76
CA SER A 64 0.60 9.75 -21.08
C SER A 64 1.68 8.82 -21.64
N SER A 65 2.58 8.30 -20.80
CA SER A 65 3.58 7.28 -21.21
C SER A 65 2.92 6.02 -21.76
N PHE A 66 1.83 5.56 -21.13
CA PHE A 66 1.07 4.39 -21.58
C PHE A 66 0.34 4.64 -22.91
N MET A 67 -0.24 5.83 -23.09
CA MET A 67 -0.94 6.20 -24.34
C MET A 67 0.01 6.35 -25.53
N LEU A 68 1.25 6.79 -25.30
CA LEU A 68 2.27 6.93 -26.34
C LEU A 68 2.91 5.59 -26.74
N GLN A 69 2.87 4.60 -25.86
CA GLN A 69 3.50 3.29 -26.07
C GLN A 69 3.10 2.61 -27.41
N PRO A 70 1.81 2.43 -27.77
CA PRO A 70 1.41 1.75 -29.02
C PRO A 70 1.94 2.43 -30.30
N TYR A 71 2.11 3.76 -30.28
CA TYR A 71 2.64 4.50 -31.42
C TYR A 71 4.15 4.24 -31.62
N MET A 72 4.89 4.06 -30.53
CA MET A 72 6.34 3.78 -30.57
C MET A 72 6.65 2.36 -31.09
N LEU A 73 5.72 1.43 -30.95
CA LEU A 73 5.86 0.04 -31.42
C LEU A 73 5.75 -0.15 -32.93
N LYS A 74 5.25 0.86 -33.66
CA LYS A 74 5.27 0.85 -35.13
C LYS A 74 6.70 0.76 -35.69
N ALA A 75 7.69 1.25 -34.95
CA ALA A 75 9.11 1.24 -35.34
C ALA A 75 9.82 -0.11 -35.11
N VAL A 76 9.17 -1.08 -34.46
CA VAL A 76 9.81 -2.33 -34.01
C VAL A 76 9.39 -3.50 -34.89
N ARG A 77 10.28 -4.46 -35.10
CA ARG A 77 10.01 -5.65 -35.93
C ARG A 77 8.91 -6.50 -35.29
N SER A 78 7.93 -6.93 -36.11
CA SER A 78 6.68 -7.57 -35.65
C SER A 78 6.86 -8.76 -34.71
N SER A 79 7.94 -9.52 -34.84
CA SER A 79 8.20 -10.73 -34.04
C SER A 79 8.54 -10.48 -32.57
N HIS A 80 9.04 -9.30 -32.21
CA HIS A 80 9.46 -8.98 -30.83
C HIS A 80 8.64 -7.85 -30.20
N ARG A 81 7.57 -7.39 -30.86
CA ARG A 81 6.76 -6.25 -30.39
C ARG A 81 6.12 -6.49 -29.04
N THR A 82 5.59 -7.69 -28.80
CA THR A 82 4.83 -8.01 -27.58
C THR A 82 5.75 -8.09 -26.35
N GLU A 83 6.87 -8.79 -26.48
CA GLU A 83 7.83 -8.96 -25.39
C GLU A 83 8.52 -7.64 -25.01
N ALA A 84 8.95 -6.85 -26.00
CA ALA A 84 9.54 -5.54 -25.76
C ALA A 84 8.55 -4.55 -25.11
N LEU A 85 7.27 -4.66 -25.46
CA LEU A 85 6.19 -3.83 -24.90
C LEU A 85 5.94 -4.17 -23.43
N GLU A 86 5.83 -5.46 -23.09
CA GLU A 86 5.61 -5.92 -21.72
C GLU A 86 6.80 -5.57 -20.81
N LEU A 87 8.03 -5.86 -21.25
CA LEU A 87 9.24 -5.48 -20.52
C LEU A 87 9.31 -3.98 -20.25
N HIS A 88 8.90 -3.18 -21.23
CA HIS A 88 8.91 -1.74 -21.11
C HIS A 88 7.84 -1.19 -20.15
N ARG A 89 6.60 -1.71 -20.21
CA ARG A 89 5.54 -1.35 -19.26
C ARG A 89 6.02 -1.53 -17.84
N VAL A 90 6.74 -2.60 -17.61
CA VAL A 90 7.14 -2.99 -16.27
C VAL A 90 8.36 -2.24 -15.78
N GLY A 91 9.29 -1.92 -16.66
CA GLY A 91 10.32 -0.93 -16.36
C GLY A 91 9.74 0.43 -15.95
N LEU A 92 8.71 0.91 -16.67
CA LEU A 92 8.02 2.17 -16.34
C LEU A 92 7.28 2.10 -15.00
N LEU A 93 6.47 1.07 -14.79
CA LEU A 93 5.71 0.87 -13.54
C LEU A 93 6.65 0.78 -12.34
N ALA A 94 7.76 0.03 -12.45
CA ALA A 94 8.75 -0.10 -11.39
C ALA A 94 9.46 1.22 -11.09
N LEU A 95 9.80 2.00 -12.12
CA LEU A 95 10.39 3.33 -11.95
C LEU A 95 9.45 4.28 -11.21
N TYR A 96 8.18 4.37 -11.64
CA TYR A 96 7.20 5.25 -11.00
C TYR A 96 6.90 4.80 -9.57
N ALA A 97 6.81 3.50 -9.31
CA ALA A 97 6.67 2.98 -7.95
C ALA A 97 7.83 3.41 -7.04
N ALA A 98 9.07 3.34 -7.52
CA ALA A 98 10.25 3.79 -6.78
C ALA A 98 10.24 5.30 -6.52
N LEU A 99 9.96 6.11 -7.54
CA LEU A 99 9.89 7.57 -7.42
C LEU A 99 8.77 8.01 -6.46
N SER A 100 7.58 7.42 -6.58
CA SER A 100 6.45 7.70 -5.69
C SER A 100 6.72 7.28 -4.24
N THR A 101 7.41 6.16 -4.02
CA THR A 101 7.83 5.75 -2.67
C THR A 101 8.81 6.75 -2.07
N LEU A 102 9.79 7.21 -2.86
CA LEU A 102 10.80 8.16 -2.43
C LEU A 102 10.18 9.53 -2.09
N ILE A 103 9.24 10.01 -2.90
CA ILE A 103 8.47 11.23 -2.63
C ILE A 103 7.67 11.10 -1.32
N ALA A 104 6.92 10.00 -1.15
CA ALA A 104 6.12 9.75 0.06
C ALA A 104 6.99 9.71 1.32
N PHE A 105 8.13 9.02 1.26
CA PHE A 105 9.09 8.94 2.36
C PHE A 105 9.68 10.31 2.71
N PHE A 106 10.08 11.09 1.71
CA PHE A 106 10.64 12.42 1.94
C PHE A 106 9.65 13.38 2.58
N ILE A 107 8.40 13.38 2.09
CA ILE A 107 7.31 14.15 2.69
C ILE A 107 7.10 13.72 4.15
N ARG A 108 7.08 12.41 4.44
CA ARG A 108 6.89 11.92 5.81
C ARG A 108 8.01 12.37 6.75
N LEU A 109 9.27 12.30 6.31
CA LEU A 109 10.41 12.80 7.08
C LEU A 109 10.29 14.30 7.36
N ARG A 110 9.91 15.07 6.34
CA ARG A 110 9.75 16.53 6.46
C ARG A 110 8.61 16.91 7.41
N VAL A 111 7.46 16.26 7.29
CA VAL A 111 6.36 16.44 8.23
C VAL A 111 6.85 16.15 9.65
N SER A 112 7.53 15.02 9.88
CA SER A 112 8.06 14.66 11.20
C SER A 112 9.06 15.68 11.77
N GLN A 113 9.89 16.31 10.94
CA GLN A 113 10.83 17.36 11.36
C GLN A 113 10.10 18.61 11.82
N MET A 114 9.07 19.05 11.08
CA MET A 114 8.26 20.22 11.46
C MET A 114 7.61 20.05 12.86
N TRP A 115 7.10 18.85 13.16
CA TRP A 115 6.55 18.54 14.49
C TRP A 115 7.59 18.62 15.62
N LEU A 116 8.83 18.21 15.35
CA LEU A 116 9.92 18.23 16.34
C LEU A 116 10.42 19.65 16.62
N GLU A 117 10.52 20.48 15.59
CA GLU A 117 10.94 21.88 15.71
C GLU A 117 9.91 22.72 16.49
N GLN A 118 8.61 22.50 16.24
CA GLN A 118 7.54 23.13 17.02
C GLN A 118 7.56 22.72 18.51
N GLY A 119 7.90 21.47 18.81
CA GLY A 119 8.03 20.99 20.20
C GLY A 119 9.17 21.64 20.99
N LYS A 120 10.21 22.14 20.31
CA LYS A 120 11.34 22.84 20.96
C LYS A 120 11.06 24.33 21.22
N GLY A 121 10.23 24.98 20.39
CA GLY A 121 9.83 26.39 20.57
C GLY A 121 8.83 26.64 21.71
N SER A 122 8.23 25.59 22.27
CA SER A 122 7.13 25.69 23.26
C SER A 122 7.56 25.32 24.69
N ARG A 123 8.83 25.55 25.07
CA ARG A 123 9.31 25.35 26.45
C ARG A 123 9.12 26.58 27.37
N HIS A 124 8.59 27.69 26.88
CA HIS A 124 8.40 28.91 27.67
C HIS A 124 6.96 29.24 28.10
N ASP A 125 5.94 28.48 27.66
CA ASP A 125 4.54 28.74 28.04
C ASP A 125 3.82 27.47 28.51
N VAL A 126 4.09 27.09 29.77
CA VAL A 126 3.43 25.97 30.46
C VAL A 126 1.96 26.32 30.84
N ALA A 127 1.51 27.56 30.63
CA ALA A 127 0.16 28.02 31.02
C ALA A 127 -0.93 27.85 29.92
N LEU A 128 -0.59 27.48 28.69
CA LEU A 128 -1.53 27.47 27.54
C LEU A 128 -1.89 26.08 27.02
N ARG A 129 -2.07 25.11 27.92
CA ARG A 129 -2.41 23.72 27.58
C ARG A 129 -3.75 23.56 26.82
N GLN A 130 -4.62 24.58 26.84
CA GLN A 130 -5.86 24.64 26.05
C GLN A 130 -5.70 25.31 24.67
N ARG A 131 -4.66 26.14 24.44
CA ARG A 131 -4.34 26.69 23.10
C ARG A 131 -3.49 25.75 22.25
N GLY A 132 -2.86 24.73 22.84
CA GLY A 132 -2.06 23.73 22.10
C GLY A 132 -2.86 22.86 21.13
N VAL A 133 -4.17 22.72 21.33
CA VAL A 133 -5.08 22.09 20.35
C VAL A 133 -5.32 23.04 19.17
N GLN A 134 -5.48 24.32 19.44
CA GLN A 134 -5.78 25.35 18.44
C GLN A 134 -4.55 25.71 17.59
N SER A 135 -3.34 25.70 18.17
CA SER A 135 -2.08 25.87 17.42
C SER A 135 -1.71 24.65 16.57
N ARG A 136 -2.10 23.43 16.98
CA ARG A 136 -1.99 22.23 16.14
C ARG A 136 -2.96 22.27 14.96
N VAL A 137 -4.18 22.77 15.18
CA VAL A 137 -5.20 22.91 14.13
C VAL A 137 -4.82 23.98 13.10
N GLN A 138 -4.31 25.14 13.53
CA GLN A 138 -3.86 26.20 12.61
C GLN A 138 -2.61 25.81 11.79
N ALA A 139 -1.69 25.01 12.34
CA ALA A 139 -0.53 24.52 11.59
C ALA A 139 -0.85 23.36 10.63
N MET A 140 -1.93 22.61 10.88
CA MET A 140 -2.46 21.65 9.92
C MET A 140 -3.02 22.40 8.70
N GLU A 141 -3.85 23.44 8.91
CA GLU A 141 -4.48 24.19 7.82
C GLU A 141 -3.50 24.78 6.78
N ASP A 142 -2.33 25.26 7.21
CA ASP A 142 -1.33 25.85 6.29
C ASP A 142 -0.52 24.82 5.47
N ASN A 143 -0.45 23.55 5.89
CA ASN A 143 0.38 22.51 5.26
C ASN A 143 -0.35 21.19 4.93
N ASP A 144 -1.68 21.14 5.08
CA ASP A 144 -2.52 19.95 4.83
C ASP A 144 -2.36 19.37 3.42
N TRP A 145 -2.11 20.24 2.46
CA TRP A 145 -1.89 19.84 1.07
C TRP A 145 -0.62 18.99 0.91
N LEU A 146 0.42 19.24 1.71
CA LEU A 146 1.68 18.49 1.65
C LEU A 146 1.48 17.05 2.17
N ALA A 147 0.74 16.89 3.27
CA ALA A 147 0.35 15.58 3.80
C ALA A 147 -0.51 14.80 2.80
N SER A 148 -1.47 15.48 2.15
CA SER A 148 -2.33 14.91 1.12
C SER A 148 -1.53 14.39 -0.09
N LEU A 149 -0.54 15.16 -0.57
CA LEU A 149 0.34 14.72 -1.67
C LEU A 149 1.20 13.51 -1.28
N GLY A 150 1.72 13.49 -0.04
CA GLY A 150 2.44 12.34 0.50
C GLY A 150 1.58 11.08 0.51
N ASN A 151 0.32 11.21 0.94
CA ASN A 151 -0.65 10.13 0.95
C ASN A 151 -0.97 9.62 -0.46
N ILE A 152 -1.24 10.51 -1.42
CA ILE A 152 -1.47 10.16 -2.82
C ILE A 152 -0.26 9.42 -3.39
N SER A 153 0.95 9.91 -3.11
CA SER A 153 2.18 9.26 -3.57
C SER A 153 2.39 7.87 -2.97
N ALA A 154 2.10 7.69 -1.68
CA ALA A 154 2.18 6.38 -1.01
C ALA A 154 1.15 5.38 -1.59
N LEU A 155 -0.09 5.83 -1.84
CA LEU A 155 -1.12 5.01 -2.47
C LEU A 155 -0.74 4.64 -3.91
N LEU A 156 -0.24 5.61 -4.69
CA LEU A 156 0.20 5.37 -6.07
C LEU A 156 1.34 4.33 -6.09
N ALA A 157 2.34 4.48 -5.22
CA ALA A 157 3.41 3.49 -5.07
C ALA A 157 2.86 2.10 -4.74
N PHE A 158 1.96 2.00 -3.75
CA PHE A 158 1.35 0.74 -3.36
C PHE A 158 0.58 0.07 -4.53
N VAL A 159 -0.27 0.83 -5.23
CA VAL A 159 -1.05 0.33 -6.37
C VAL A 159 -0.15 -0.16 -7.51
N LEU A 160 0.90 0.60 -7.85
CA LEU A 160 1.86 0.21 -8.89
C LEU A 160 2.62 -1.06 -8.51
N CYS A 161 3.06 -1.18 -7.26
CA CYS A 161 3.72 -2.40 -6.80
C CYS A 161 2.76 -3.61 -6.76
N MET A 162 1.49 -3.42 -6.42
CA MET A 162 0.47 -4.48 -6.49
C MET A 162 0.22 -4.93 -7.93
N TRP A 163 0.18 -4.00 -8.89
CA TRP A 163 0.08 -4.33 -10.31
C TRP A 163 1.28 -5.17 -10.78
N LEU A 164 2.49 -4.77 -10.40
CA LEU A 164 3.70 -5.53 -10.68
C LEU A 164 3.65 -6.94 -10.06
N ASN A 165 3.13 -7.08 -8.84
CA ASN A 165 2.95 -8.37 -8.20
C ASN A 165 2.00 -9.30 -8.99
N LEU A 166 0.89 -8.76 -9.50
CA LEU A 166 -0.05 -9.52 -10.33
C LEU A 166 0.60 -10.00 -11.64
N GLY A 167 1.39 -9.14 -12.30
CA GLY A 167 2.02 -9.47 -13.57
C GLY A 167 3.24 -10.39 -13.48
N TYR A 168 4.09 -10.25 -12.46
CA TYR A 168 5.44 -10.86 -12.44
C TYR A 168 5.63 -11.90 -11.35
N MET A 169 4.93 -11.76 -10.23
CA MET A 169 4.99 -12.71 -9.12
C MET A 169 3.80 -13.67 -9.14
N ASN A 170 3.11 -13.78 -10.29
CA ASN A 170 1.90 -14.58 -10.48
C ASN A 170 0.80 -14.28 -9.44
N GLY A 171 0.77 -13.06 -8.90
CA GLY A 171 -0.17 -12.70 -7.84
C GLY A 171 0.06 -13.42 -6.51
N ASN A 172 1.30 -13.81 -6.19
CA ASN A 172 1.63 -14.51 -4.95
C ASN A 172 0.99 -13.80 -3.73
N PRO A 173 0.13 -14.49 -2.95
CA PRO A 173 -0.58 -13.88 -1.84
C PRO A 173 0.35 -13.40 -0.73
N ALA A 174 1.55 -13.99 -0.58
CA ALA A 174 2.53 -13.61 0.43
C ALA A 174 3.17 -12.24 0.19
N SER A 175 3.22 -11.77 -1.06
CA SER A 175 3.85 -10.49 -1.41
C SER A 175 3.21 -9.31 -0.70
N VAL A 176 1.92 -9.40 -0.35
CA VAL A 176 1.21 -8.33 0.36
C VAL A 176 1.88 -7.95 1.67
N PHE A 177 2.55 -8.88 2.35
CA PHE A 177 3.27 -8.58 3.59
C PHE A 177 4.50 -7.71 3.39
N VAL A 178 5.10 -7.76 2.19
CA VAL A 178 6.22 -6.90 1.79
C VAL A 178 5.70 -5.53 1.33
N LEU A 179 4.53 -5.50 0.71
CA LEU A 179 3.94 -4.32 0.07
C LEU A 179 3.14 -3.44 1.06
N ALA A 180 2.37 -4.05 1.94
CA ALA A 180 1.48 -3.37 2.88
C ALA A 180 2.19 -2.36 3.82
N PRO A 181 3.45 -2.57 4.27
CA PRO A 181 4.17 -1.58 5.06
C PRO A 181 4.34 -0.21 4.38
N LEU A 182 4.23 -0.11 3.05
CA LEU A 182 4.21 1.18 2.34
C LEU A 182 3.08 2.09 2.86
N LEU A 183 1.97 1.52 3.32
CA LEU A 183 0.83 2.25 3.87
C LEU A 183 1.13 2.87 5.24
N LEU A 184 2.24 2.51 5.92
CA LEU A 184 2.70 3.21 7.14
C LEU A 184 3.21 4.62 6.87
N LEU A 185 3.46 4.96 5.59
CA LEU A 185 3.79 6.31 5.16
C LEU A 185 2.58 7.24 5.17
N LEU A 186 1.35 6.68 5.20
CA LEU A 186 0.13 7.48 5.30
C LEU A 186 0.15 8.35 6.56
N SER A 187 -0.09 9.64 6.36
CA SER A 187 -0.28 10.65 7.39
C SER A 187 -1.76 11.00 7.54
N GLN A 188 -2.13 11.43 8.74
CA GLN A 188 -3.40 12.11 8.93
C GLN A 188 -3.42 13.39 8.08
N ASP A 189 -4.47 13.57 7.29
CA ASP A 189 -4.72 14.79 6.52
C ASP A 189 -6.18 15.26 6.76
N ASN A 190 -6.50 16.50 6.41
CA ASN A 190 -7.88 17.01 6.54
C ASN A 190 -8.82 16.54 5.41
N GLY A 191 -8.30 15.77 4.45
CA GLY A 191 -9.03 15.29 3.27
C GLY A 191 -9.33 13.80 3.33
N LEU A 192 -8.54 13.01 2.60
CA LEU A 192 -8.79 11.59 2.32
C LEU A 192 -8.72 10.69 3.57
N PHE A 193 -7.92 11.08 4.56
CA PHE A 193 -7.57 10.28 5.73
C PHE A 193 -7.80 11.02 7.05
N ARG A 194 -8.84 11.86 7.10
CA ARG A 194 -9.23 12.63 8.31
C ARG A 194 -9.43 11.77 9.55
N SER A 195 -9.90 10.54 9.36
CA SER A 195 -10.14 9.61 10.46
C SER A 195 -8.87 8.93 10.98
N LEU A 196 -7.79 8.84 10.18
CA LEU A 196 -6.56 8.13 10.57
C LEU A 196 -5.79 8.94 11.62
N SER A 197 -6.06 8.68 12.90
CA SER A 197 -5.23 9.20 13.99
C SER A 197 -3.96 8.35 14.17
N ASP A 198 -2.94 8.87 14.87
CA ASP A 198 -1.72 8.12 15.23
C ASP A 198 -2.02 6.77 15.90
N LYS A 199 -3.14 6.68 16.62
CA LYS A 199 -3.62 5.41 17.20
C LYS A 199 -3.90 4.38 16.10
N GLN A 200 -4.56 4.76 15.01
CA GLN A 200 -5.02 3.86 13.96
C GLN A 200 -3.97 3.59 12.87
N ARG A 201 -2.70 3.95 13.10
CA ARG A 201 -1.63 3.88 12.10
C ARG A 201 -1.42 2.49 11.47
N TYR A 202 -1.65 1.42 12.24
CA TYR A 202 -1.48 0.05 11.77
C TYR A 202 -2.73 -0.52 11.08
N PHE A 203 -3.88 0.15 11.19
CA PHE A 203 -5.13 -0.32 10.61
C PHE A 203 -5.07 -0.46 9.08
N PRO A 204 -4.60 0.54 8.29
CA PRO A 204 -4.56 0.42 6.83
C PRO A 204 -3.71 -0.77 6.33
N VAL A 205 -2.57 -1.02 6.98
CA VAL A 205 -1.67 -2.12 6.66
C VAL A 205 -2.37 -3.47 6.81
N VAL A 206 -3.05 -3.66 7.94
CA VAL A 206 -3.78 -4.88 8.23
C VAL A 206 -5.00 -5.00 7.34
N ALA A 207 -5.82 -3.95 7.23
CA ALA A 207 -7.05 -3.96 6.42
C ALA A 207 -6.79 -4.31 4.96
N VAL A 208 -5.75 -3.73 4.34
CA VAL A 208 -5.38 -4.02 2.95
C VAL A 208 -4.81 -5.43 2.80
N SER A 209 -4.02 -5.91 3.75
CA SER A 209 -3.54 -7.30 3.75
C SER A 209 -4.69 -8.30 3.81
N LEU A 210 -5.68 -8.05 4.67
CA LEU A 210 -6.89 -8.87 4.78
C LEU A 210 -7.73 -8.83 3.50
N ALA A 211 -8.03 -7.62 3.01
CA ALA A 211 -8.82 -7.43 1.80
C ALA A 211 -8.17 -8.13 0.59
N PHE A 212 -6.85 -8.03 0.45
CA PHE A 212 -6.12 -8.69 -0.63
C PHE A 212 -6.14 -10.21 -0.51
N LEU A 213 -5.88 -10.77 0.67
CA LEU A 213 -5.89 -12.23 0.88
C LEU A 213 -7.30 -12.82 0.68
N VAL A 214 -8.33 -12.13 1.16
CA VAL A 214 -9.73 -12.53 0.94
C VAL A 214 -10.07 -12.44 -0.54
N SER A 215 -9.72 -11.34 -1.22
CA SER A 215 -9.99 -11.18 -2.66
C SER A 215 -9.25 -12.22 -3.50
N SER A 216 -7.99 -12.53 -3.15
CA SER A 216 -7.18 -13.57 -3.79
C SER A 216 -7.80 -14.95 -3.59
N ALA A 217 -8.21 -15.29 -2.35
CA ALA A 217 -8.89 -16.55 -2.07
C ALA A 217 -10.23 -16.65 -2.83
N MET A 218 -11.02 -15.58 -2.85
CA MET A 218 -12.30 -15.52 -3.56
C MET A 218 -12.14 -15.62 -5.07
N PHE A 219 -11.11 -14.98 -5.66
CA PHE A 219 -10.81 -15.08 -7.08
C PHE A 219 -10.44 -16.51 -7.49
N GLU A 220 -9.59 -17.18 -6.68
CA GLU A 220 -9.21 -18.58 -6.87
C GLU A 220 -10.42 -19.53 -6.71
N LEU A 221 -11.31 -19.29 -5.74
CA LEU A 221 -12.47 -20.15 -5.50
C LEU A 221 -13.59 -19.95 -6.53
N LEU A 222 -13.96 -18.69 -6.83
CA LEU A 222 -15.09 -18.38 -7.70
C LEU A 222 -14.70 -18.45 -9.17
N LEU A 223 -13.63 -17.79 -9.57
CA LEU A 223 -13.34 -17.61 -11.00
C LEU A 223 -12.75 -18.90 -11.58
N ARG A 224 -11.75 -19.51 -10.95
CA ARG A 224 -11.23 -20.80 -11.43
C ARG A 224 -12.24 -21.92 -11.29
N GLY A 225 -12.99 -21.97 -10.18
CA GLY A 225 -14.05 -22.96 -9.99
C GLY A 225 -15.16 -22.86 -11.06
N PHE A 226 -15.51 -21.64 -11.47
CA PHE A 226 -16.49 -21.43 -12.54
C PHE A 226 -15.95 -21.78 -13.93
N LEU A 227 -14.71 -21.37 -14.27
CA LEU A 227 -14.12 -21.65 -15.58
C LEU A 227 -13.83 -23.15 -15.81
N GLU A 228 -13.43 -23.89 -14.76
CA GLU A 228 -13.23 -25.34 -14.83
C GLU A 228 -14.55 -26.07 -15.05
N LYS A 229 -15.62 -25.65 -14.36
CA LYS A 229 -16.96 -26.21 -14.53
C LYS A 229 -17.49 -26.06 -15.97
N HIS A 230 -17.19 -24.94 -16.62
CA HIS A 230 -17.63 -24.67 -18.00
C HIS A 230 -16.72 -25.22 -19.10
N HIS A 231 -15.68 -26.01 -18.78
CA HIS A 231 -14.76 -26.61 -19.77
C HIS A 231 -14.06 -25.59 -20.70
N LEU A 232 -14.07 -24.30 -20.34
CA LEU A 232 -13.50 -23.22 -21.16
C LEU A 232 -11.96 -23.13 -21.04
N ILE A 233 -11.36 -23.89 -20.14
CA ILE A 233 -9.91 -24.02 -19.99
C ILE A 233 -9.52 -25.49 -20.14
N HIS A 234 -8.70 -25.79 -21.14
CA HIS A 234 -8.07 -27.11 -21.25
C HIS A 234 -6.99 -27.29 -20.18
N ARG A 235 -7.02 -28.49 -19.59
CA ARG A 235 -6.21 -28.97 -18.47
C ARG A 235 -4.71 -28.81 -18.75
N SER A 236 -4.13 -27.66 -18.41
CA SER A 236 -2.68 -27.55 -18.25
C SER A 236 -2.29 -28.33 -17.01
N LYS A 237 -1.70 -29.50 -17.24
CA LYS A 237 -1.35 -30.51 -16.23
C LYS A 237 -0.20 -30.09 -15.29
N SER A 238 0.20 -28.81 -15.27
CA SER A 238 1.43 -28.35 -14.61
C SER A 238 1.25 -27.62 -13.28
N ILE A 239 0.03 -27.27 -12.85
CA ILE A 239 -0.19 -26.73 -11.51
C ILE A 239 -0.87 -27.80 -10.66
N ARG A 240 -0.07 -28.43 -9.81
CA ARG A 240 -0.47 -29.42 -8.80
C ARG A 240 -1.48 -28.81 -7.81
N MET A 241 -2.72 -28.67 -8.23
CA MET A 241 -3.82 -28.41 -7.31
C MET A 241 -4.95 -29.35 -7.68
N GLU A 242 -5.14 -30.35 -6.82
CA GLU A 242 -6.25 -31.31 -6.82
C GLU A 242 -7.54 -30.60 -6.35
N LEU A 243 -7.83 -29.42 -6.92
CA LEU A 243 -8.99 -28.59 -6.58
C LEU A 243 -10.24 -29.00 -7.38
N THR A 244 -10.22 -30.16 -8.02
CA THR A 244 -11.27 -30.64 -8.92
C THR A 244 -12.47 -31.22 -8.17
N SER A 245 -12.35 -31.46 -6.86
CA SER A 245 -13.48 -31.91 -6.03
C SER A 245 -14.26 -30.71 -5.48
N THR A 246 -15.58 -30.72 -5.68
CA THR A 246 -16.51 -29.79 -5.02
C THR A 246 -16.33 -29.74 -3.50
N ILE A 247 -15.85 -30.83 -2.90
CA ILE A 247 -15.51 -30.95 -1.49
C ILE A 247 -14.30 -30.06 -1.13
N ALA A 248 -13.29 -29.97 -1.99
CA ALA A 248 -12.11 -29.12 -1.76
C ALA A 248 -12.48 -27.63 -1.81
N VAL A 249 -13.36 -27.23 -2.74
CA VAL A 249 -13.89 -25.87 -2.81
C VAL A 249 -14.73 -25.55 -1.57
N ALA A 250 -15.65 -26.43 -1.20
CA ALA A 250 -16.48 -26.27 0.01
C ALA A 250 -15.63 -26.19 1.28
N LYS A 251 -14.60 -27.04 1.40
CA LYS A 251 -13.64 -27.02 2.51
C LYS A 251 -12.94 -25.67 2.61
N ASN A 252 -12.35 -25.17 1.52
CA ASN A 252 -11.63 -23.89 1.54
C ASN A 252 -12.56 -22.69 1.77
N LEU A 253 -13.80 -22.74 1.27
CA LEU A 253 -14.81 -21.72 1.56
C LEU A 253 -15.21 -21.71 3.03
N ALA A 254 -15.40 -22.89 3.63
CA ALA A 254 -15.67 -23.03 5.06
C ALA A 254 -14.49 -22.48 5.88
N MET A 255 -13.24 -22.81 5.52
CA MET A 255 -12.05 -22.28 6.19
C MET A 255 -11.92 -20.77 6.04
N LEU A 256 -12.27 -20.20 4.87
CA LEU A 256 -12.30 -18.75 4.68
C LEU A 256 -13.35 -18.10 5.59
N ALA A 257 -14.59 -18.60 5.58
CA ALA A 257 -15.67 -18.10 6.44
C ALA A 257 -15.30 -18.15 7.93
N LEU A 258 -14.56 -19.18 8.33
CA LEU A 258 -14.10 -19.41 9.68
C LEU A 258 -13.09 -18.35 10.18
N THR A 259 -12.22 -17.85 9.29
CA THR A 259 -11.22 -16.82 9.64
C THR A 259 -11.79 -15.40 9.76
N ILE A 260 -12.85 -15.08 9.02
CA ILE A 260 -13.36 -13.71 8.87
C ILE A 260 -13.74 -13.07 10.22
N PRO A 261 -14.48 -13.73 11.14
CA PRO A 261 -14.86 -13.11 12.40
C PRO A 261 -13.68 -12.63 13.24
N GLY A 262 -12.58 -13.41 13.28
CA GLY A 262 -11.37 -13.03 14.03
C GLY A 262 -10.71 -11.77 13.47
N HIS A 263 -10.66 -11.67 12.15
CA HIS A 263 -10.12 -10.52 11.45
C HIS A 263 -10.98 -9.26 11.57
N VAL A 264 -12.30 -9.42 11.54
CA VAL A 264 -13.24 -8.29 11.77
C VAL A 264 -13.10 -7.76 13.19
N MET A 265 -13.01 -8.63 14.20
CA MET A 265 -12.78 -8.20 15.58
C MET A 265 -11.41 -7.52 15.75
N PHE A 266 -10.37 -8.04 15.11
CA PHE A 266 -9.04 -7.44 15.17
C PHE A 266 -8.97 -6.08 14.48
N ALA A 267 -9.55 -5.96 13.29
CA ALA A 267 -9.65 -4.70 12.56
C ALA A 267 -10.47 -3.66 13.35
N GLY A 268 -11.59 -4.08 13.96
CA GLY A 268 -12.39 -3.25 14.84
C GLY A 268 -11.62 -2.80 16.10
N PHE A 269 -10.76 -3.65 16.65
CA PHE A 269 -9.85 -3.27 17.73
C PHE A 269 -8.82 -2.24 17.28
N LEU A 270 -8.15 -2.44 16.14
CA LEU A 270 -7.16 -1.48 15.62
C LEU A 270 -7.78 -0.12 15.30
N TRP A 271 -9.06 -0.09 14.97
CA TRP A 271 -9.79 1.14 14.73
C TRP A 271 -10.21 1.84 16.03
N ASN A 272 -10.88 1.12 16.94
CA ASN A 272 -11.52 1.74 18.11
C ASN A 272 -10.66 1.71 19.38
N PHE A 273 -9.57 0.94 19.41
CA PHE A 273 -8.79 0.60 20.61
C PHE A 273 -9.64 0.13 21.79
N ARG A 274 -10.85 -0.35 21.52
CA ARG A 274 -11.76 -0.88 22.53
C ARG A 274 -11.41 -2.33 22.79
N HIS A 275 -11.17 -2.62 24.07
CA HIS A 275 -10.94 -3.99 24.53
C HIS A 275 -12.15 -4.86 24.18
N SER A 276 -11.89 -5.98 23.51
CA SER A 276 -12.89 -7.02 23.28
C SER A 276 -12.75 -8.08 24.36
N ARG A 277 -13.87 -8.63 24.86
CA ARG A 277 -13.83 -9.61 25.96
C ARG A 277 -12.87 -10.75 25.62
N ASP A 278 -11.92 -11.03 26.51
CA ASP A 278 -10.87 -12.04 26.33
C ASP A 278 -11.40 -13.41 25.90
N PHE A 279 -12.61 -13.76 26.35
CA PHE A 279 -13.30 -14.99 26.01
C PHE A 279 -13.45 -15.21 24.50
N TYR A 280 -13.72 -14.15 23.72
CA TYR A 280 -13.86 -14.28 22.27
C TYR A 280 -12.54 -14.68 21.61
N TRP A 281 -11.41 -14.16 22.08
CA TRP A 281 -10.10 -14.48 21.52
C TRP A 281 -9.65 -15.91 21.82
N VAL A 282 -10.03 -16.45 22.99
CA VAL A 282 -9.77 -17.86 23.33
C VAL A 282 -10.51 -18.81 22.39
N ILE A 283 -11.73 -18.46 21.95
CA ILE A 283 -12.50 -19.25 20.99
C ILE A 283 -11.98 -19.04 19.56
N LEU A 284 -11.64 -17.81 19.18
CA LEU A 284 -11.23 -17.46 17.81
C LEU A 284 -9.82 -17.95 17.47
N LEU A 285 -8.94 -18.17 18.45
CA LEU A 285 -7.59 -18.69 18.23
C LEU A 285 -7.56 -20.08 17.58
N PRO A 286 -8.17 -21.13 18.17
CA PRO A 286 -8.22 -22.45 17.53
C PRO A 286 -8.99 -22.40 16.21
N LEU A 287 -9.99 -21.51 16.13
CA LEU A 287 -10.78 -21.28 14.93
C LEU A 287 -9.94 -20.76 13.75
N ASN A 288 -8.98 -19.88 14.02
CA ASN A 288 -8.02 -19.38 13.02
C ASN A 288 -6.84 -20.34 12.78
N ALA A 289 -6.53 -21.22 13.73
CA ALA A 289 -5.51 -22.25 13.57
C ALA A 289 -5.94 -23.37 12.61
N LEU A 290 -7.24 -23.71 12.58
CA LEU A 290 -7.81 -24.73 11.68
C LEU A 290 -7.47 -24.47 10.18
N PRO A 291 -7.70 -23.25 9.64
CA PRO A 291 -7.29 -22.86 8.30
C PRO A 291 -5.80 -22.98 8.01
N VAL A 292 -4.92 -22.85 9.02
CA VAL A 292 -3.47 -23.00 8.83
C VAL A 292 -3.11 -24.45 8.47
N ILE A 293 -3.78 -25.41 9.10
CA ILE A 293 -3.49 -26.84 8.96
C ILE A 293 -4.27 -27.45 7.78
N LEU A 294 -5.56 -27.10 7.64
CA LEU A 294 -6.50 -27.82 6.79
C LEU A 294 -6.76 -27.17 5.42
N ALA A 295 -6.51 -25.86 5.28
CA ALA A 295 -6.74 -25.18 4.00
C ALA A 295 -5.72 -25.63 2.95
N ASP A 296 -6.11 -25.66 1.68
CA ASP A 296 -5.21 -25.96 0.57
C ASP A 296 -4.69 -24.69 -0.10
N LEU A 297 -5.48 -23.62 -0.04
CA LEU A 297 -5.13 -22.32 -0.60
C LEU A 297 -4.14 -21.58 0.30
N GLN A 298 -3.01 -21.16 -0.28
CA GLN A 298 -2.00 -20.38 0.41
C GLN A 298 -2.58 -19.09 1.01
N ALA A 299 -3.47 -18.40 0.28
CA ALA A 299 -4.12 -17.18 0.77
C ALA A 299 -4.92 -17.43 2.07
N VAL A 300 -5.67 -18.54 2.13
CA VAL A 300 -6.46 -18.92 3.31
C VAL A 300 -5.56 -19.36 4.47
N ARG A 301 -4.46 -20.08 4.20
CA ARG A 301 -3.46 -20.41 5.22
C ARG A 301 -2.83 -19.17 5.83
N LEU A 302 -2.42 -18.21 5.00
CA LEU A 302 -1.83 -16.94 5.44
C LEU A 302 -2.84 -16.13 6.26
N LEU A 303 -4.11 -16.14 5.87
CA LEU A 303 -5.19 -15.51 6.62
C LEU A 303 -5.38 -16.16 8.00
N GLY A 304 -5.27 -17.49 8.09
CA GLY A 304 -5.26 -18.23 9.36
C GLY A 304 -4.06 -17.84 10.25
N VAL A 305 -2.85 -17.78 9.68
CA VAL A 305 -1.64 -17.36 10.41
C VAL A 305 -1.80 -15.96 10.98
N LEU A 306 -2.29 -15.01 10.18
CA LEU A 306 -2.58 -13.67 10.66
C LEU A 306 -3.59 -13.66 11.80
N GLY A 307 -4.64 -14.49 11.71
CA GLY A 307 -5.67 -14.57 12.74
C GLY A 307 -5.13 -15.10 14.05
N VAL A 308 -4.23 -16.09 13.99
CA VAL A 308 -3.53 -16.61 15.16
C VAL A 308 -2.60 -15.56 15.78
N VAL A 309 -1.78 -14.89 14.97
CA VAL A 309 -0.89 -13.82 15.45
C VAL A 309 -1.68 -12.68 16.07
N ALA A 310 -2.77 -12.25 15.43
CA ALA A 310 -3.66 -11.22 15.94
C ALA A 310 -4.27 -11.61 17.30
N GLY A 311 -4.74 -12.86 17.43
CA GLY A 311 -5.28 -13.39 18.68
C GLY A 311 -4.24 -13.45 19.81
N ILE A 312 -3.01 -13.91 19.51
CA ILE A 312 -1.90 -13.93 20.49
C ILE A 312 -1.56 -12.52 20.93
N LEU A 313 -1.44 -11.58 19.99
CA LEU A 313 -1.16 -10.18 20.29
C LEU A 313 -2.23 -9.57 21.19
N GLN A 314 -3.51 -9.86 20.93
CA GLN A 314 -4.64 -9.42 21.74
C GLN A 314 -4.60 -9.98 23.17
N LEU A 315 -4.35 -11.27 23.33
CA LEU A 315 -4.21 -11.87 24.66
C LEU A 315 -3.01 -11.29 25.41
N PHE A 316 -1.88 -11.08 24.73
CA PHE A 316 -0.70 -10.47 25.32
C PHE A 316 -0.97 -9.04 25.79
N LEU A 317 -1.58 -8.20 24.93
CA LEU A 317 -1.97 -6.83 25.29
C LEU A 317 -2.94 -6.82 26.48
N SER A 318 -3.95 -7.69 26.46
CA SER A 318 -4.93 -7.82 27.55
C SER A 318 -4.29 -8.27 28.87
N TYR A 319 -3.30 -9.17 28.80
CA TYR A 319 -2.50 -9.56 29.97
C TYR A 319 -1.66 -8.40 30.50
N ARG A 320 -0.97 -7.66 29.61
CA ARG A 320 -0.15 -6.50 29.99
C ARG A 320 -0.97 -5.40 30.66
N ILE A 321 -2.13 -5.07 30.09
CA ILE A 321 -3.03 -4.05 30.65
C ILE A 321 -3.54 -4.47 32.04
N ARG A 322 -3.90 -5.74 32.24
CA ARG A 322 -4.33 -6.26 33.55
C ARG A 322 -3.22 -6.22 34.61
N LYS A 323 -1.98 -6.54 34.21
CA LYS A 323 -0.85 -6.66 35.15
C LYS A 323 -0.23 -5.31 35.53
N PHE A 324 -0.14 -4.37 34.58
CA PHE A 324 0.57 -3.10 34.77
C PHE A 324 -0.36 -1.90 34.91
N GLY A 325 -1.68 -2.09 34.79
CA GLY A 325 -2.63 -0.99 34.71
C GLY A 325 -2.42 -0.13 33.46
N LEU A 326 -3.31 0.85 33.24
CA LEU A 326 -3.30 1.76 32.08
C LEU A 326 -2.09 2.72 32.01
N GLN A 327 -1.01 2.50 32.76
CA GLN A 327 0.14 3.41 32.79
C GLN A 327 0.98 3.43 31.49
N PHE A 328 0.59 2.68 30.46
CA PHE A 328 1.30 2.59 29.18
C PHE A 328 0.39 2.65 27.94
N VAL A 329 -0.70 3.43 27.99
CA VAL A 329 -1.46 3.82 26.77
C VAL A 329 -1.42 5.32 26.59
#